data_AF-A0A6J1PSQ9-F1
#
_entry.id   AF-A0A6J1PSQ9-F1
#
_cell.length_a   1.000
_cell.length_b   1.000
_cell.length_c   1.000
_cell.angle_alpha   90.00
_cell.angle_beta   90.00
_cell.angle_gamma   90.00
#
_symmetry.space_group_name_H-M   'P 1'
#
loop_
_entity.id
_entity.type
_entity.pdbx_description
1 polymer ?
#
loop_
_entity_poly.entity_id
_entity_poly.type
_entity_poly.pdbx_seq_one_letter_code
_entity_poly.pdbx_strand_id
1 'polypeptide(L)'
;MKRKNSDSQVARKQKRKRADSETETTESPKEFDLKELSKKQILQCISAIFHLTQEQLKETNSLLAEEARPIFIQVTSVRVPKMPRRQMRVLLPYSIVAPDDEIALFVCDLERGRRKDYEPTVEYYRDLLHKHGCTRVNEIIPMNRVKNEFDQFELKKKLLGSYDHFLVDGRIAGHMSHLLGKHFTKKRKLPTSIRMESKDLKHEIDYALRKTSMLLHSHGDTHLMQIGNTSMDKKKILKNILAACEKLSKNYPGGWTNIRALRLKSTTSLALPFYMTLKNKNTVNPHEIVVQPKRPKAYRDVEGELSTFVRDTTVIVKPEGTVILNKHKQKQPSKKITKEETEN
;
A
#
# COMPACT_ATOMS: atom_id res chain seq x y z
N MET A 1 57.79 -26.13 -6.44
CA MET A 1 57.11 -27.43 -6.21
C MET A 1 55.65 -27.13 -5.83
N LYS A 2 54.72 -27.00 -6.79
CA LYS A 2 53.84 -28.04 -7.34
C LYS A 2 53.16 -28.94 -6.29
N ARG A 3 51.85 -28.75 -6.13
CA ARG A 3 50.73 -29.71 -6.20
C ARG A 3 49.46 -28.92 -5.81
N LYS A 4 48.27 -29.08 -6.38
CA LYS A 4 47.72 -29.54 -7.68
C LYS A 4 46.19 -29.42 -7.46
N ASN A 5 45.45 -28.85 -8.41
CA ASN A 5 44.00 -28.80 -8.40
C ASN A 5 43.35 -30.18 -8.30
N SER A 6 42.16 -30.24 -7.72
CA SER A 6 41.09 -31.12 -8.18
C SER A 6 39.73 -30.45 -8.00
N ASP A 7 39.21 -29.93 -9.11
CA ASP A 7 37.82 -29.61 -9.32
C ASP A 7 36.92 -30.84 -9.13
N SER A 8 35.76 -30.65 -8.50
CA SER A 8 34.58 -31.46 -8.82
C SER A 8 33.32 -30.64 -8.54
N GLN A 9 32.87 -29.97 -9.61
CA GLN A 9 31.52 -29.43 -9.75
C GLN A 9 30.52 -30.60 -9.74
N VAL A 10 29.53 -30.58 -8.85
CA VAL A 10 28.35 -31.43 -8.96
C VAL A 10 27.12 -30.55 -9.16
N ALA A 11 26.77 -30.38 -10.42
CA ALA A 11 25.51 -29.80 -10.87
C ALA A 11 24.34 -30.71 -10.48
N ARG A 12 23.42 -30.22 -9.65
CA ARG A 12 22.10 -30.85 -9.47
C ARG A 12 21.05 -30.05 -10.25
N LYS A 13 20.83 -30.50 -11.49
CA LYS A 13 19.59 -30.27 -12.26
C LYS A 13 18.43 -30.88 -11.47
N GLN A 14 17.43 -30.09 -11.09
CA GLN A 14 16.10 -30.62 -10.78
C GLN A 14 15.10 -30.19 -11.85
N LYS A 15 14.65 -31.23 -12.57
CA LYS A 15 13.68 -31.24 -13.66
C LYS A 15 12.34 -30.66 -13.20
N ARG A 16 11.81 -29.74 -13.99
CA ARG A 16 10.37 -29.47 -14.10
C ARG A 16 9.67 -30.76 -14.56
N LYS A 17 8.81 -31.34 -13.72
CA LYS A 17 7.79 -32.30 -14.15
C LYS A 17 6.45 -31.56 -14.23
N ARG A 18 5.90 -31.53 -15.44
CA ARG A 18 4.47 -31.30 -15.71
C ARG A 18 3.75 -32.64 -15.49
N ALA A 19 2.63 -32.62 -14.80
CA ALA A 19 1.57 -33.62 -14.89
C ALA A 19 0.26 -32.92 -14.50
N ASP A 20 -0.71 -32.95 -15.41
CA ASP A 20 -2.06 -32.42 -15.29
C ASP A 20 -3.00 -33.40 -14.56
N SER A 21 -4.05 -32.81 -13.95
CA SER A 21 -5.36 -33.37 -13.53
C SER A 21 -5.33 -34.53 -12.52
N GLU A 22 -6.09 -34.53 -11.42
CA GLU A 22 -7.54 -34.32 -11.34
C GLU A 22 -8.00 -33.70 -10.00
N THR A 23 -9.21 -33.15 -10.08
CA THR A 23 -10.13 -32.57 -9.10
C THR A 23 -10.14 -33.10 -7.67
N GLU A 24 -9.92 -32.21 -6.70
CA GLU A 24 -10.68 -32.19 -5.45
C GLU A 24 -11.06 -30.74 -5.09
N THR A 25 -12.36 -30.49 -5.12
CA THR A 25 -13.04 -29.27 -4.73
C THR A 25 -12.80 -28.96 -3.25
N THR A 26 -12.11 -27.87 -2.95
CA THR A 26 -12.12 -27.26 -1.62
C THR A 26 -12.41 -25.76 -1.75
N GLU A 27 -13.42 -25.35 -1.01
CA GLU A 27 -14.26 -24.18 -1.24
C GLU A 27 -13.49 -22.86 -1.09
N SER A 28 -13.56 -22.03 -2.13
CA SER A 28 -13.15 -20.63 -2.10
C SER A 28 -13.93 -19.84 -1.03
N PRO A 29 -13.30 -18.96 -0.24
CA PRO A 29 -14.02 -18.13 0.72
C PRO A 29 -14.94 -17.16 -0.03
N LYS A 30 -16.25 -17.40 0.10
CA LYS A 30 -17.42 -16.61 -0.32
C LYS A 30 -17.07 -15.24 -0.90
N GLU A 31 -17.08 -15.14 -2.23
CA GLU A 31 -17.17 -13.86 -2.93
C GLU A 31 -18.47 -13.16 -2.52
N PHE A 32 -18.37 -12.09 -1.74
CA PHE A 32 -19.51 -11.27 -1.39
C PHE A 32 -19.90 -10.41 -2.59
N ASP A 33 -21.14 -10.57 -3.03
CA ASP A 33 -21.71 -9.96 -4.23
C ASP A 33 -21.84 -8.44 -4.04
N LEU A 34 -21.19 -7.63 -4.89
CA LEU A 34 -21.31 -6.16 -4.93
C LEU A 34 -22.73 -5.67 -5.30
N LYS A 35 -23.68 -6.60 -5.47
CA LYS A 35 -25.08 -6.33 -5.83
C LYS A 35 -25.87 -5.63 -4.73
N GLU A 36 -25.46 -5.72 -3.47
CA GLU A 36 -26.13 -5.01 -2.37
C GLU A 36 -25.86 -3.50 -2.35
N LEU A 37 -24.78 -3.03 -2.99
CA LEU A 37 -24.50 -1.61 -3.09
C LEU A 37 -25.37 -1.00 -4.18
N SER A 38 -26.47 -0.38 -3.76
CA SER A 38 -27.41 0.21 -4.70
C SER A 38 -26.73 1.36 -5.47
N LYS A 39 -26.48 1.14 -6.76
CA LYS A 39 -25.88 2.14 -7.66
C LYS A 39 -26.66 3.46 -7.64
N LYS A 40 -27.97 3.36 -7.41
CA LYS A 40 -28.89 4.50 -7.27
C LYS A 40 -28.52 5.40 -6.08
N GLN A 41 -28.29 4.84 -4.89
CA GLN A 41 -27.88 5.63 -3.72
C GLN A 41 -26.53 6.30 -3.96
N ILE A 42 -25.56 5.59 -4.53
CA ILE A 42 -24.24 6.18 -4.82
C ILE A 42 -24.37 7.37 -5.78
N LEU A 43 -25.19 7.25 -6.83
CA LEU A 43 -25.46 8.34 -7.77
C LEU A 43 -26.15 9.55 -7.12
N GLN A 44 -27.09 9.29 -6.20
CA GLN A 44 -27.73 10.34 -5.41
C GLN A 44 -26.71 11.05 -4.51
N CYS A 45 -25.85 10.30 -3.80
CA CYS A 45 -24.78 10.86 -2.98
C CYS A 45 -23.80 11.70 -3.80
N ILE A 46 -23.40 11.23 -4.99
CA ILE A 46 -22.53 12.01 -5.89
C ILE A 46 -23.26 13.31 -6.28
N SER A 47 -24.52 13.23 -6.69
CA SER A 47 -25.27 14.42 -7.12
C SER A 47 -25.44 15.44 -6.00
N ALA A 48 -25.72 14.98 -4.78
CA ALA A 48 -25.80 15.83 -3.60
C ALA A 48 -24.45 16.50 -3.28
N ILE A 49 -23.32 15.79 -3.36
CA ILE A 49 -22.00 16.38 -3.13
C ILE A 49 -21.62 17.40 -4.20
N PHE A 50 -21.99 17.17 -5.46
CA PHE A 50 -21.80 18.16 -6.51
C PHE A 50 -22.59 19.45 -6.21
N HIS A 51 -23.85 19.32 -5.78
CA HIS A 51 -24.67 20.47 -5.39
C HIS A 51 -24.07 21.25 -4.22
N LEU A 52 -23.72 20.54 -3.13
CA LEU A 52 -23.07 21.15 -1.97
C LEU A 52 -21.76 21.83 -2.33
N THR A 53 -20.99 21.26 -3.26
CA THR A 53 -19.73 21.87 -3.70
C THR A 53 -19.99 23.13 -4.53
N GLN A 54 -21.03 23.15 -5.36
CA GLN A 54 -21.44 24.32 -6.14
C GLN A 54 -22.01 25.44 -5.26
N GLU A 55 -22.81 25.12 -4.24
CA GLU A 55 -23.31 26.10 -3.26
C GLU A 55 -22.15 26.75 -2.51
N GLN A 56 -21.19 25.94 -2.04
CA GLN A 56 -20.00 26.45 -1.38
C GLN A 56 -19.16 27.36 -2.31
N LEU A 57 -19.11 27.08 -3.60
CA LEU A 57 -18.42 27.93 -4.58
C LEU A 57 -19.11 29.28 -4.75
N LYS A 58 -20.45 29.32 -4.73
CA LYS A 58 -21.21 30.58 -4.78
C LYS A 58 -21.02 31.43 -3.53
N GLU A 59 -20.93 30.81 -2.36
CA GLU A 59 -20.71 31.52 -1.10
C GLU A 59 -19.27 32.05 -0.99
N THR A 60 -18.30 31.29 -1.50
CA THR A 60 -16.89 31.68 -1.52
C THR A 60 -16.55 32.41 -2.81
N ASN A 61 -16.98 33.68 -2.93
CA ASN A 61 -16.62 34.62 -4.01
C ASN A 61 -15.09 34.78 -4.14
N SER A 62 -14.43 33.77 -4.69
CA SER A 62 -12.98 33.65 -4.81
C SER A 62 -12.65 33.36 -6.26
N LEU A 63 -11.63 34.03 -6.79
CA LEU A 63 -11.11 33.86 -8.16
C LEU A 63 -10.69 32.41 -8.49
N LEU A 64 -10.64 31.53 -7.47
CA LEU A 64 -10.30 30.11 -7.56
C LEU A 64 -11.56 29.21 -7.70
N ALA A 65 -12.71 29.77 -8.03
CA ALA A 65 -13.95 29.01 -8.15
C ALA A 65 -13.94 27.94 -9.26
N GLU A 66 -13.02 28.07 -10.23
CA GLU A 66 -12.84 27.12 -11.33
C GLU A 66 -11.94 25.93 -10.97
N GLU A 67 -11.30 25.94 -9.79
CA GLU A 67 -10.40 24.85 -9.41
C GLU A 67 -11.16 23.55 -9.12
N ALA A 68 -10.63 22.46 -9.69
CA ALA A 68 -11.17 21.12 -9.54
C ALA A 68 -10.98 20.62 -8.09
N ARG A 69 -12.04 20.66 -7.29
CA ARG A 69 -11.99 20.16 -5.91
C ARG A 69 -11.94 18.62 -5.87
N PRO A 70 -11.09 18.01 -5.01
CA PRO A 70 -11.01 16.57 -4.89
C PRO A 70 -12.17 15.97 -4.09
N ILE A 71 -12.64 14.82 -4.54
CA ILE A 71 -13.68 14.00 -3.91
C ILE A 71 -13.03 12.76 -3.30
N PHE A 72 -13.38 12.49 -2.04
CA PHE A 72 -12.84 11.42 -1.24
C PHE A 72 -13.92 10.41 -0.84
N ILE A 73 -13.53 9.14 -0.67
CA ILE A 73 -14.25 8.19 0.16
C ILE A 73 -13.56 8.07 1.51
N GLN A 74 -14.36 8.22 2.55
CA GLN A 74 -14.02 7.91 3.92
C GLN A 74 -14.48 6.49 4.26
N VAL A 75 -13.53 5.64 4.61
CA VAL A 75 -13.75 4.27 5.08
C VAL A 75 -13.63 4.28 6.60
N THR A 76 -14.65 3.79 7.31
CA THR A 76 -14.59 3.62 8.76
C THR A 76 -14.64 2.14 9.10
N SER A 77 -13.67 1.67 9.89
CA SER A 77 -13.61 0.28 10.34
C SER A 77 -14.48 0.01 11.56
N VAL A 78 -14.89 -1.24 11.71
CA VAL A 78 -15.55 -1.72 12.92
C VAL A 78 -14.54 -1.77 14.08
N ARG A 79 -13.34 -2.28 13.79
CA ARG A 79 -12.22 -2.41 14.71
C ARG A 79 -10.93 -1.87 14.09
N VAL A 80 -10.21 -1.09 14.89
CA VAL A 80 -8.94 -0.46 14.49
C VAL A 80 -7.91 -1.53 14.16
N PRO A 81 -7.30 -1.50 12.96
CA PRO A 81 -6.31 -2.47 12.57
C PRO A 81 -4.98 -2.27 13.27
N LYS A 82 -4.40 -3.36 13.82
CA LYS A 82 -3.06 -3.34 14.39
C LYS A 82 -2.04 -3.58 13.28
N MET A 83 -1.44 -2.51 12.79
CA MET A 83 -0.53 -2.55 11.64
C MET A 83 0.47 -1.38 11.63
N PRO A 84 1.65 -1.55 11.01
CA PRO A 84 2.52 -0.42 10.72
C PRO A 84 1.87 0.53 9.72
N ARG A 85 2.35 1.77 9.68
CA ARG A 85 1.94 2.76 8.67
C ARG A 85 2.28 2.23 7.29
N ARG A 86 1.28 2.03 6.43
CA ARG A 86 1.48 1.59 5.05
C ARG A 86 0.55 2.34 4.10
N GLN A 87 1.00 2.53 2.87
CA GLN A 87 0.18 3.08 1.81
C GLN A 87 -0.46 1.92 1.03
N MET A 88 -1.79 1.85 1.02
CA MET A 88 -2.53 0.96 0.14
C MET A 88 -2.79 1.71 -1.17
N ARG A 89 -2.40 1.11 -2.30
CA ARG A 89 -2.64 1.70 -3.63
C ARG A 89 -3.76 0.95 -4.33
N VAL A 90 -4.67 1.70 -4.94
CA VAL A 90 -5.85 1.20 -5.64
C VAL A 90 -5.80 1.71 -7.08
N LEU A 91 -5.90 0.82 -8.05
CA LEU A 91 -5.97 1.21 -9.46
C LEU A 91 -7.41 1.62 -9.79
N LEU A 92 -7.59 2.81 -10.33
CA LEU A 92 -8.89 3.28 -10.81
C LEU A 92 -9.07 3.02 -12.32
N PRO A 93 -10.30 2.71 -12.77
CA PRO A 93 -10.66 2.66 -14.18
C PRO A 93 -10.37 3.98 -14.90
N TYR A 94 -10.77 5.11 -14.30
CA TYR A 94 -10.54 6.45 -14.85
C TYR A 94 -9.52 7.20 -13.99
N SER A 95 -8.57 7.87 -14.65
CA SER A 95 -7.56 8.73 -14.01
C SER A 95 -8.22 9.91 -13.31
N ILE A 96 -7.67 10.29 -12.15
CA ILE A 96 -8.02 11.52 -11.44
C ILE A 96 -7.28 12.72 -12.02
N VAL A 97 -6.10 12.45 -12.58
CA VAL A 97 -5.18 13.46 -13.11
C VAL A 97 -5.80 14.16 -14.31
N ALA A 98 -5.93 15.48 -14.23
CA ALA A 98 -6.31 16.38 -15.31
C ALA A 98 -5.15 16.56 -16.30
N PRO A 99 -5.40 17.03 -17.53
CA PRO A 99 -4.32 17.28 -18.50
C PRO A 99 -3.36 18.41 -18.06
N ASP A 100 -3.86 19.37 -17.28
CA ASP A 100 -3.09 20.55 -16.84
C ASP A 100 -2.34 20.33 -15.52
N ASP A 101 -2.52 19.19 -14.86
CA ASP A 101 -1.90 18.90 -13.56
C ASP A 101 -0.37 18.80 -13.70
N GLU A 102 0.35 19.43 -12.77
CA GLU A 102 1.81 19.37 -12.76
C GLU A 102 2.32 18.08 -12.10
N ILE A 103 3.11 17.31 -12.86
CA ILE A 103 3.64 16.01 -12.43
C ILE A 103 5.15 16.06 -12.28
N ALA A 104 5.64 15.79 -11.07
CA ALA A 104 7.06 15.66 -10.77
C ALA A 104 7.49 14.20 -10.69
N LEU A 105 8.59 13.85 -11.38
CA LEU A 105 9.19 12.52 -11.37
C LEU A 105 10.51 12.52 -10.60
N PHE A 106 10.56 11.78 -9.51
CA PHE A 106 11.78 11.54 -8.76
C PHE A 106 12.56 10.36 -9.32
N VAL A 107 13.84 10.59 -9.61
CA VAL A 107 14.69 9.60 -10.28
C VAL A 107 15.98 9.33 -9.51
N CYS A 108 16.56 8.15 -9.72
CA CYS A 108 17.87 7.85 -9.19
C CYS A 108 18.96 8.63 -9.93
N ASP A 109 20.01 8.98 -9.21
CA ASP A 109 21.18 9.63 -9.80
C ASP A 109 21.97 8.61 -10.64
N LEU A 110 22.54 9.05 -11.77
CA LEU A 110 23.42 8.21 -12.59
C LEU A 110 24.69 7.84 -11.81
N GLU A 111 25.22 8.81 -11.07
CA GLU A 111 26.43 8.66 -10.27
C GLU A 111 26.15 8.97 -8.81
N ARG A 112 26.66 8.10 -7.93
CA ARG A 112 26.44 8.22 -6.50
C ARG A 112 27.45 9.20 -5.90
N GLY A 113 26.97 10.31 -5.33
CA GLY A 113 27.81 11.28 -4.64
C GLY A 113 27.02 12.50 -4.17
N ARG A 114 27.44 13.13 -3.06
CA ARG A 114 26.73 14.27 -2.46
C ARG A 114 27.02 15.61 -3.16
N ARG A 115 28.18 15.74 -3.82
CA ARG A 115 28.70 16.97 -4.44
C ARG A 115 28.80 16.87 -5.96
N LYS A 116 27.84 16.19 -6.59
CA LYS A 116 27.85 16.01 -8.04
C LYS A 116 26.69 16.77 -8.68
N ASP A 117 26.95 17.30 -9.87
CA ASP A 117 25.98 18.05 -10.64
C ASP A 117 24.80 17.18 -11.03
N TYR A 118 23.59 17.74 -10.89
CA TYR A 118 22.35 17.02 -11.12
C TYR A 118 21.83 17.18 -12.55
N GLU A 119 22.26 18.21 -13.27
CA GLU A 119 21.89 18.50 -14.66
C GLU A 119 22.08 17.33 -15.63
N PRO A 120 23.23 16.61 -15.67
CA PRO A 120 23.41 15.50 -16.61
C PRO A 120 22.43 14.35 -16.36
N THR A 121 22.01 14.16 -15.11
CA THR A 121 20.97 13.18 -14.78
C THR A 121 19.61 13.63 -15.32
N VAL A 122 19.27 14.91 -15.18
CA VAL A 122 18.01 15.46 -15.69
C VAL A 122 17.93 15.31 -17.21
N GLU A 123 18.99 15.67 -17.93
CA GLU A 123 19.06 15.57 -19.39
C GLU A 123 18.89 14.13 -19.88
N TYR A 124 19.63 13.18 -19.29
CA TYR A 124 19.53 11.77 -19.63
C TYR A 124 18.10 11.23 -19.50
N TYR A 125 17.41 11.55 -18.41
CA TYR A 125 16.04 11.09 -18.20
C TYR A 125 15.03 11.86 -19.05
N ARG A 126 15.31 13.12 -19.40
CA ARG A 126 14.50 13.89 -20.35
C ARG A 126 14.53 13.24 -21.72
N ASP A 127 15.73 12.89 -22.20
CA ASP A 127 15.92 12.18 -23.47
C ASP A 127 15.25 10.80 -23.46
N LEU A 128 15.33 10.08 -22.33
CA LEU A 128 14.66 8.79 -22.16
C LEU A 128 13.13 8.94 -22.28
N LEU A 129 12.55 9.95 -21.63
CA LEU A 129 11.12 10.22 -21.70
C LEU A 129 10.68 10.64 -23.12
N HIS A 130 11.50 11.44 -23.81
CA HIS A 130 11.24 11.81 -25.21
C HIS A 130 11.30 10.60 -26.15
N LYS A 131 12.28 9.70 -25.99
CA LYS A 131 12.38 8.46 -26.76
C LYS A 131 11.15 7.57 -26.61
N HIS A 132 10.58 7.51 -25.41
CA HIS A 132 9.35 6.75 -25.12
C HIS A 132 8.05 7.54 -25.34
N GLY A 133 8.11 8.79 -25.83
CA GLY A 133 6.94 9.62 -26.12
C GLY A 133 6.09 9.99 -24.89
N CYS A 134 6.74 10.19 -23.74
CA CYS A 134 6.09 10.52 -22.47
C CYS A 134 6.01 12.03 -22.27
N THR A 135 4.87 12.65 -22.56
CA THR A 135 4.66 14.11 -22.44
C THR A 135 4.07 14.56 -21.10
N ARG A 136 3.61 13.62 -20.27
CA ARG A 136 2.85 13.92 -19.04
C ARG A 136 3.71 14.38 -17.86
N VAL A 137 5.03 14.28 -17.94
CA VAL A 137 5.94 14.61 -16.82
C VAL A 137 6.51 16.01 -17.05
N ASN A 138 6.27 16.92 -16.10
CA ASN A 138 6.67 18.32 -16.22
C ASN A 138 8.11 18.54 -15.73
N GLU A 139 8.43 18.05 -14.52
CA GLU A 139 9.76 18.20 -13.93
C GLU A 139 10.36 16.84 -13.52
N ILE A 140 11.65 16.67 -13.80
CA ILE A 140 12.46 15.53 -13.37
C ILE A 140 13.35 15.99 -12.21
N ILE A 141 13.19 15.37 -11.05
CA ILE A 141 13.91 15.74 -9.83
C ILE A 141 14.79 14.58 -9.38
N PRO A 142 16.13 14.68 -9.54
CA PRO A 142 17.04 13.64 -9.09
C PRO A 142 17.14 13.60 -7.56
N MET A 143 17.47 12.42 -7.02
CA MET A 143 17.51 12.18 -5.58
C MET A 143 18.55 13.07 -4.86
N ASN A 144 19.69 13.38 -5.50
CA ASN A 144 20.68 14.29 -4.93
C ASN A 144 20.15 15.72 -4.75
N ARG A 145 19.36 16.21 -5.71
CA ARG A 145 18.72 17.53 -5.62
C ARG A 145 17.79 17.60 -4.41
N VAL A 146 17.04 16.54 -4.14
CA VAL A 146 16.16 16.46 -2.96
C VAL A 146 16.93 16.48 -1.64
N LYS A 147 18.11 15.85 -1.58
CA LYS A 147 18.93 15.83 -0.36
C LYS A 147 19.63 17.16 -0.10
N ASN A 148 20.04 17.87 -1.15
CA ASN A 148 20.86 19.07 -1.01
C ASN A 148 20.01 20.34 -0.95
N GLU A 149 19.08 20.52 -1.89
CA GLU A 149 18.27 21.73 -2.01
C GLU A 149 17.03 21.64 -1.12
N PHE A 150 16.32 20.51 -1.18
CA PHE A 150 15.03 20.36 -0.52
C PHE A 150 15.12 19.76 0.89
N ASP A 151 16.20 19.97 1.64
CA ASP A 151 16.27 19.44 3.01
C ASP A 151 15.50 20.33 4.02
N GLN A 152 15.53 21.64 3.81
CA GLN A 152 14.83 22.60 4.66
C GLN A 152 13.31 22.42 4.61
N PHE A 153 12.66 22.59 5.76
CA PHE A 153 11.21 22.37 5.90
C PHE A 153 10.36 23.26 5.00
N GLU A 154 10.77 24.51 4.77
CA GLU A 154 10.05 25.45 3.92
C GLU A 154 10.13 25.05 2.44
N LEU A 155 11.31 24.65 1.96
CA LEU A 155 11.51 24.18 0.60
C LEU A 155 10.75 22.88 0.33
N LYS A 156 10.68 21.95 1.30
CA LYS A 156 9.80 20.76 1.19
C LYS A 156 8.33 21.14 1.06
N LYS A 157 7.86 22.16 1.78
CA LYS A 157 6.49 22.66 1.66
C LYS A 157 6.24 23.35 0.31
N LYS A 158 7.22 24.11 -0.20
CA LYS A 158 7.15 24.76 -1.50
C LYS A 158 7.05 23.71 -2.62
N LEU A 159 7.92 22.69 -2.59
CA LEU A 159 7.88 21.57 -3.53
C LEU A 159 6.53 20.84 -3.53
N LEU A 160 5.95 20.66 -2.35
CA LEU A 160 4.63 20.04 -2.17
C LEU A 160 3.47 20.90 -2.67
N GLY A 161 3.67 22.22 -2.71
CA GLY A 161 2.70 23.20 -3.17
C GLY A 161 2.75 23.44 -4.68
N SER A 162 3.92 23.30 -5.31
CA SER A 162 4.07 23.45 -6.76
C SER A 162 3.43 22.30 -7.53
N TYR A 163 3.65 21.06 -7.10
CA TYR A 163 3.19 19.88 -7.84
C TYR A 163 1.95 19.22 -7.25
N ASP A 164 1.13 18.63 -8.13
CA ASP A 164 -0.05 17.86 -7.74
C ASP A 164 0.20 16.38 -7.58
N HIS A 165 0.95 15.81 -8.51
CA HIS A 165 1.26 14.39 -8.52
C HIS A 165 2.77 14.15 -8.49
N PHE A 166 3.18 13.24 -7.62
CA PHE A 166 4.57 12.81 -7.52
C PHE A 166 4.72 11.36 -7.95
N LEU A 167 5.69 11.12 -8.81
CA LEU A 167 6.12 9.81 -9.27
C LEU A 167 7.53 9.54 -8.76
N VAL A 168 7.89 8.29 -8.51
CA VAL A 168 9.22 7.89 -8.04
C VAL A 168 9.67 6.64 -8.76
N ASP A 169 10.94 6.55 -9.14
CA ASP A 169 11.56 5.27 -9.49
C ASP A 169 11.51 4.28 -8.31
N GLY A 170 10.95 3.08 -8.54
CA GLY A 170 10.78 2.03 -7.54
C GLY A 170 12.05 1.67 -6.76
N ARG A 171 13.24 1.88 -7.34
CA ARG A 171 14.53 1.64 -6.68
C ARG A 171 14.77 2.58 -5.49
N ILE A 172 14.31 3.82 -5.57
CA ILE A 172 14.55 4.85 -4.55
C ILE A 172 13.32 5.13 -3.67
N ALA A 173 12.16 4.52 -3.95
CA ALA A 173 10.89 4.79 -3.26
C ALA A 173 10.96 4.74 -1.73
N GLY A 174 11.71 3.79 -1.17
CA GLY A 174 11.90 3.67 0.28
C GLY A 174 12.67 4.85 0.86
N HIS A 175 13.76 5.25 0.21
CA HIS A 175 14.59 6.38 0.63
C HIS A 175 13.84 7.71 0.47
N MET A 176 13.11 7.88 -0.63
CA MET A 176 12.32 9.09 -0.91
C MET A 176 11.24 9.31 0.15
N SER A 177 10.58 8.24 0.60
CA SER A 177 9.57 8.33 1.66
C SER A 177 10.14 8.88 2.98
N HIS A 178 11.42 8.60 3.26
CA HIS A 178 12.12 9.13 4.43
C HIS A 178 12.55 10.60 4.23
N LEU A 179 13.13 10.94 3.07
CA LEU A 179 13.64 12.28 2.76
C LEU A 179 12.53 13.35 2.73
N LEU A 180 11.40 13.05 2.10
CA LEU A 180 10.25 13.95 1.97
C LEU A 180 9.55 14.21 3.32
N GLY A 181 9.74 13.31 4.29
CA GLY A 181 9.30 13.49 5.67
C GLY A 181 7.78 13.51 5.89
N LYS A 182 7.38 14.05 7.05
CA LYS A 182 5.98 14.00 7.53
C LYS A 182 5.03 14.91 6.75
N HIS A 183 5.52 15.99 6.14
CA HIS A 183 4.67 16.96 5.42
C HIS A 183 3.95 16.33 4.22
N PHE A 184 4.68 15.57 3.40
CA PHE A 184 4.13 14.82 2.28
C PHE A 184 3.10 13.77 2.74
N THR A 185 3.40 13.09 3.85
CA THR A 185 2.46 12.12 4.44
C THR A 185 1.18 12.80 4.95
N LYS A 186 1.30 13.98 5.60
CA LYS A 186 0.16 14.73 6.14
C LYS A 186 -0.77 15.25 5.04
N LYS A 187 -0.20 15.74 3.93
CA LYS A 187 -0.96 16.19 2.75
C LYS A 187 -1.41 15.04 1.84
N ARG A 188 -1.02 13.80 2.13
CA ARG A 188 -1.40 12.58 1.37
C ARG A 188 -0.89 12.54 -0.08
N LYS A 189 0.04 13.42 -0.46
CA LYS A 189 0.70 13.45 -1.77
C LYS A 189 2.00 12.62 -1.77
N LEU A 190 1.97 11.41 -1.20
CA LEU A 190 3.15 10.53 -1.22
C LEU A 190 3.37 9.97 -2.63
N PRO A 191 4.63 9.91 -3.11
CA PRO A 191 4.89 9.55 -4.49
C PRO A 191 4.52 8.11 -4.85
N THR A 192 4.06 7.92 -6.08
CA THR A 192 3.75 6.61 -6.65
C THR A 192 4.96 6.02 -7.36
N SER A 193 5.26 4.74 -7.09
CA SER A 193 6.42 4.07 -7.64
C SER A 193 6.19 3.56 -9.07
N ILE A 194 7.15 3.79 -9.95
CA ILE A 194 7.22 3.39 -11.37
C ILE A 194 8.46 2.51 -11.61
N ARG A 195 8.42 1.60 -12.59
CA ARG A 195 9.61 0.85 -13.00
C ARG A 195 10.18 1.50 -14.26
N MET A 196 11.23 2.30 -14.06
CA MET A 196 11.90 3.01 -15.16
C MET A 196 12.58 2.07 -16.17
N GLU A 197 12.85 0.82 -15.80
CA GLU A 197 13.52 -0.19 -16.65
C GLU A 197 12.55 -0.92 -17.61
N SER A 198 11.27 -0.54 -17.63
CA SER A 198 10.26 -1.18 -18.47
C SER A 198 10.35 -0.74 -19.93
N LYS A 199 9.98 -1.65 -20.86
CA LYS A 199 9.97 -1.37 -22.30
C LYS A 199 8.94 -0.30 -22.68
N ASP A 200 7.79 -0.32 -22.00
CA ASP A 200 6.64 0.56 -22.27
C ASP A 200 6.46 1.59 -21.14
N LEU A 201 7.41 2.53 -21.05
CA LEU A 201 7.43 3.53 -19.98
C LEU A 201 6.15 4.40 -19.96
N LYS A 202 5.59 4.72 -21.13
CA LYS A 202 4.35 5.50 -21.26
C LYS A 202 3.17 4.83 -20.57
N HIS A 203 2.98 3.53 -20.83
CA HIS A 203 1.92 2.75 -20.21
C HIS A 203 2.14 2.65 -18.69
N GLU A 204 3.39 2.49 -18.23
CA GLU A 204 3.67 2.45 -16.80
C GLU A 204 3.37 3.76 -16.08
N ILE A 205 3.68 4.91 -16.69
CA ILE A 205 3.34 6.23 -16.17
C ILE A 205 1.82 6.39 -16.09
N ASP A 206 1.10 6.12 -17.17
CA ASP A 206 -0.37 6.19 -17.18
C ASP A 206 -0.99 5.25 -16.14
N TYR A 207 -0.43 4.04 -16.01
CA TYR A 207 -0.84 3.07 -15.00
C TYR A 207 -0.56 3.55 -13.58
N ALA A 208 0.54 4.27 -13.34
CA ALA A 208 0.87 4.84 -12.05
C ALA A 208 -0.02 6.03 -11.69
N LEU A 209 -0.33 6.91 -12.65
CA LEU A 209 -1.20 8.07 -12.45
C LEU A 209 -2.65 7.67 -12.16
N ARG A 210 -3.11 6.54 -12.71
CA ARG A 210 -4.41 5.97 -12.38
C ARG A 210 -4.50 5.36 -10.98
N LYS A 211 -3.38 5.17 -10.28
CA LYS A 211 -3.39 4.64 -8.91
C LYS A 211 -3.67 5.74 -7.92
N THR A 212 -4.67 5.53 -7.09
CA THR A 212 -4.91 6.32 -5.90
C THR A 212 -4.33 5.65 -4.69
N SER A 213 -4.13 6.42 -3.63
CA SER A 213 -3.50 5.93 -2.43
C SER A 213 -4.32 6.24 -1.18
N MET A 214 -4.32 5.28 -0.27
CA MET A 214 -4.94 5.38 1.03
C MET A 214 -3.90 5.05 2.10
N LEU A 215 -3.67 6.01 3.01
CA LEU A 215 -2.78 5.79 4.15
C LEU A 215 -3.52 4.96 5.21
N LEU A 216 -2.99 3.77 5.48
CA LEU A 216 -3.45 2.90 6.55
C LEU A 216 -2.56 3.07 7.79
N HIS A 217 -3.19 3.13 8.96
CA HIS A 217 -2.54 3.34 10.25
C HIS A 217 -3.31 2.65 11.37
N SER A 218 -2.63 2.41 12.50
CA SER A 218 -3.22 1.80 13.71
C SER A 218 -3.76 2.81 14.73
N HIS A 219 -3.69 4.12 14.47
CA HIS A 219 -4.08 5.14 15.46
C HIS A 219 -5.58 5.46 15.48
N GLY A 220 -6.33 5.03 14.47
CA GLY A 220 -7.75 5.37 14.32
C GLY A 220 -8.44 4.43 13.36
N ASP A 221 -9.76 4.41 13.44
CA ASP A 221 -10.66 3.56 12.65
C ASP A 221 -11.02 4.15 11.29
N THR A 222 -10.70 5.44 11.06
CA THR A 222 -11.04 6.15 9.83
C THR A 222 -9.86 6.26 8.86
N HIS A 223 -10.14 6.01 7.58
CA HIS A 223 -9.21 6.23 6.48
C HIS A 223 -9.90 6.98 5.36
N LEU A 224 -9.11 7.66 4.53
CA LEU A 224 -9.61 8.52 3.47
C LEU A 224 -8.82 8.25 2.18
N MET A 225 -9.53 8.12 1.07
CA MET A 225 -8.98 7.83 -0.25
C MET A 225 -9.61 8.75 -1.29
N GLN A 226 -8.81 9.39 -2.12
CA GLN A 226 -9.30 10.22 -3.24
C GLN A 226 -9.75 9.32 -4.38
N ILE A 227 -10.88 9.65 -5.02
CA ILE A 227 -11.50 8.82 -6.07
C ILE A 227 -11.82 9.58 -7.36
N GLY A 228 -11.93 10.90 -7.27
CA GLY A 228 -12.09 11.76 -8.42
C GLY A 228 -12.05 13.22 -8.02
N ASN A 229 -12.32 14.09 -8.98
CA ASN A 229 -12.44 15.53 -8.81
C ASN A 229 -13.82 15.98 -9.30
N THR A 230 -14.25 17.19 -8.91
CA THR A 230 -15.53 17.76 -9.33
C THR A 230 -15.63 17.94 -10.85
N SER A 231 -14.51 18.14 -11.56
CA SER A 231 -14.49 18.27 -13.03
C SER A 231 -14.74 16.96 -13.79
N MET A 232 -14.81 15.81 -13.09
CA MET A 232 -15.08 14.52 -13.71
C MET A 232 -16.59 14.23 -13.81
N ASP A 233 -16.98 13.49 -14.85
CA ASP A 233 -18.36 13.04 -15.00
C ASP A 233 -18.82 12.15 -13.83
N LYS A 234 -20.05 12.39 -13.35
CA LYS A 234 -20.70 11.60 -12.29
C LYS A 234 -20.68 10.09 -12.59
N LYS A 235 -20.85 9.71 -13.86
CA LYS A 235 -20.81 8.30 -14.32
C LYS A 235 -19.40 7.68 -14.20
N LYS A 236 -18.34 8.44 -14.48
CA LYS A 236 -16.95 7.99 -14.34
C LYS A 236 -16.60 7.82 -12.87
N ILE A 237 -17.03 8.76 -12.02
CA ILE A 237 -16.86 8.69 -10.57
C ILE A 237 -17.55 7.44 -10.01
N LEU A 238 -18.79 7.16 -10.41
CA LEU A 238 -19.50 5.94 -9.98
C LEU A 238 -18.68 4.66 -10.28
N LYS A 239 -18.14 4.54 -11.50
CA LYS A 239 -17.30 3.39 -11.88
C LYS A 239 -16.02 3.31 -11.05
N ASN A 240 -15.40 4.45 -10.74
CA ASN A 240 -14.23 4.50 -9.86
C ASN A 240 -14.57 4.07 -8.42
N ILE A 241 -15.74 4.48 -7.89
CA ILE A 241 -16.21 4.06 -6.56
C ILE A 241 -16.41 2.54 -6.51
N LEU A 242 -17.05 1.95 -7.51
CA LEU A 242 -17.29 0.50 -7.56
C LEU A 242 -15.96 -0.27 -7.58
N ALA A 243 -15.03 0.12 -8.44
CA ALA A 243 -13.69 -0.49 -8.49
C ALA A 243 -12.90 -0.29 -7.18
N ALA A 244 -13.07 0.87 -6.53
CA ALA A 244 -12.48 1.12 -5.22
C ALA A 244 -13.05 0.19 -4.14
N CYS A 245 -14.37 -0.01 -4.11
CA CYS A 245 -15.04 -0.93 -3.18
C CYS A 245 -14.58 -2.38 -3.38
N GLU A 246 -14.43 -2.84 -4.62
CA GLU A 246 -13.88 -4.16 -4.98
C GLU A 246 -12.45 -4.37 -4.47
N LYS A 247 -11.61 -3.34 -4.58
CA LYS A 247 -10.23 -3.41 -4.09
C LYS A 247 -10.17 -3.28 -2.57
N LEU A 248 -11.07 -2.51 -1.97
CA LEU A 248 -11.20 -2.40 -0.51
C LEU A 248 -11.60 -3.73 0.11
N SER A 249 -12.60 -4.44 -0.44
CA SER A 249 -13.03 -5.72 0.10
C SER A 249 -11.89 -6.76 0.18
N LYS A 250 -10.99 -6.75 -0.81
CA LYS A 250 -9.85 -7.67 -0.91
C LYS A 250 -8.63 -7.24 -0.10
N ASN A 251 -8.28 -5.96 -0.10
CA ASN A 251 -6.99 -5.47 0.40
C ASN A 251 -7.04 -4.77 1.76
N TYR A 252 -8.25 -4.44 2.25
CA TYR A 252 -8.44 -3.80 3.55
C TYR A 252 -8.18 -4.80 4.69
N PRO A 253 -7.53 -4.40 5.81
CA PRO A 253 -7.28 -5.29 6.93
C PRO A 253 -8.60 -5.79 7.54
N GLY A 254 -8.77 -7.12 7.63
CA GLY A 254 -10.03 -7.75 8.01
C GLY A 254 -11.12 -7.71 6.93
N GLY A 255 -10.76 -7.43 5.67
CA GLY A 255 -11.67 -7.51 4.52
C GLY A 255 -12.93 -6.65 4.65
N TRP A 256 -14.02 -7.12 4.01
CA TRP A 256 -15.32 -6.43 4.03
C TRP A 256 -16.01 -6.46 5.40
N THR A 257 -15.77 -7.51 6.20
CA THR A 257 -16.38 -7.68 7.52
C THR A 257 -15.93 -6.58 8.49
N ASN A 258 -14.71 -6.06 8.32
CA ASN A 258 -14.20 -4.96 9.12
C ASN A 258 -14.67 -3.57 8.65
N ILE A 259 -15.38 -3.42 7.54
CA ILE A 259 -15.85 -2.10 7.07
C ILE A 259 -17.20 -1.78 7.75
N ARG A 260 -17.20 -0.80 8.65
CA ARG A 260 -18.42 -0.30 9.29
C ARG A 260 -19.23 0.56 8.34
N ALA A 261 -18.59 1.53 7.70
CA ALA A 261 -19.30 2.46 6.82
C ALA A 261 -18.39 3.03 5.74
N LEU A 262 -18.99 3.34 4.61
CA LEU A 262 -18.38 4.09 3.53
C LEU A 262 -19.16 5.38 3.33
N ARG A 263 -18.43 6.50 3.35
CA ARG A 263 -18.99 7.84 3.16
C ARG A 263 -18.29 8.55 2.03
N LEU A 264 -19.02 9.26 1.20
CA LEU A 264 -18.48 10.17 0.20
C LEU A 264 -18.31 11.55 0.85
N LYS A 265 -17.19 12.23 0.62
CA LYS A 265 -16.88 13.52 1.23
C LYS A 265 -16.05 14.39 0.26
N SER A 266 -16.33 15.68 0.18
CA SER A 266 -15.47 16.70 -0.43
C SER A 266 -14.52 17.31 0.61
N THR A 267 -13.56 18.15 0.22
CA THR A 267 -12.59 18.76 1.15
C THR A 267 -13.28 19.46 2.35
N THR A 268 -14.33 20.22 2.08
CA THR A 268 -15.07 21.06 3.03
C THR A 268 -16.49 20.57 3.31
N SER A 269 -17.04 19.65 2.51
CA SER A 269 -18.44 19.23 2.63
C SER A 269 -18.67 18.24 3.79
N LEU A 270 -19.94 18.07 4.16
CA LEU A 270 -20.38 16.95 4.97
C LEU A 270 -20.15 15.61 4.26
N ALA A 271 -19.96 14.55 5.06
CA ALA A 271 -19.74 13.20 4.59
C ALA A 271 -21.07 12.45 4.45
N LEU A 272 -21.43 12.08 3.22
CA LEU A 272 -22.67 11.37 2.92
C LEU A 272 -22.44 9.84 2.96
N PRO A 273 -23.09 9.09 3.87
CA PRO A 273 -22.98 7.64 3.91
C PRO A 273 -23.74 7.01 2.74
N PHE A 274 -23.10 6.07 2.05
CA PHE A 274 -23.77 5.23 1.05
C PHE A 274 -23.75 3.74 1.41
N TYR A 275 -22.97 3.37 2.44
CA TYR A 275 -22.95 2.03 3.02
C TYR A 275 -22.73 2.14 4.52
N MET A 276 -23.48 1.38 5.31
CA MET A 276 -23.38 1.31 6.77
C MET A 276 -23.75 -0.10 7.23
N THR A 277 -22.99 -0.62 8.19
CA THR A 277 -23.30 -1.85 8.90
C THR A 277 -23.41 -1.61 10.40
N LEU A 278 -24.37 -2.29 11.02
CA LEU A 278 -24.59 -2.29 12.46
C LEU A 278 -23.90 -3.48 13.15
N LYS A 279 -22.93 -4.11 12.50
CA LYS A 279 -22.26 -5.31 13.03
C LYS A 279 -21.49 -4.99 14.31
N ASN A 280 -21.62 -5.88 15.28
CA ASN A 280 -20.91 -5.79 16.54
C ASN A 280 -19.40 -6.04 16.37
N LYS A 281 -18.59 -5.35 17.18
CA LYS A 281 -17.12 -5.44 17.15
C LYS A 281 -16.58 -6.87 17.38
N ASN A 282 -17.37 -7.71 18.05
CA ASN A 282 -17.00 -9.08 18.40
C ASN A 282 -17.10 -10.06 17.22
N THR A 283 -17.80 -9.67 16.15
CA THR A 283 -17.97 -10.51 14.95
C THR A 283 -16.74 -10.53 14.04
N VAL A 284 -15.80 -9.60 14.25
CA VAL A 284 -14.61 -9.49 13.41
C VAL A 284 -13.43 -10.16 14.12
N ASN A 285 -12.89 -11.21 13.50
CA ASN A 285 -11.77 -11.98 14.03
C ASN A 285 -10.55 -11.07 14.26
N PRO A 286 -10.03 -10.96 15.50
CA PRO A 286 -8.88 -10.11 15.80
C PRO A 286 -7.63 -10.48 15.01
N HIS A 287 -7.47 -11.75 14.63
CA HIS A 287 -6.29 -12.25 13.92
C HIS A 287 -6.22 -11.82 12.45
N GLU A 288 -7.35 -11.65 11.76
CA GLU A 288 -7.41 -11.21 10.35
C GLU A 288 -7.12 -9.71 10.17
N ILE A 289 -7.21 -8.96 11.28
CA ILE A 289 -7.03 -7.51 11.33
C ILE A 289 -5.56 -7.13 11.57
N VAL A 290 -4.75 -8.06 12.10
CA VAL A 290 -3.33 -7.83 12.38
C VAL A 290 -2.54 -8.01 11.09
N VAL A 291 -2.07 -6.91 10.53
CA VAL A 291 -1.11 -6.95 9.41
C VAL A 291 0.29 -6.84 9.99
N GLN A 292 1.03 -7.95 9.94
CA GLN A 292 2.39 -8.00 10.44
C GLN A 292 3.31 -7.07 9.62
N PRO A 293 4.25 -6.35 10.28
CA PRO A 293 5.24 -5.56 9.57
C PRO A 293 6.13 -6.44 8.70
N LYS A 294 6.44 -5.96 7.50
CA LYS A 294 7.43 -6.62 6.64
C LYS A 294 8.79 -6.47 7.31
N ARG A 295 9.29 -7.56 7.87
CA ARG A 295 10.62 -7.59 8.48
C ARG A 295 11.70 -7.51 7.39
N PRO A 296 12.82 -6.81 7.62
CA PRO A 296 13.93 -6.79 6.67
C PRO A 296 14.48 -8.20 6.48
N LYS A 297 15.07 -8.49 5.31
CA LYS A 297 15.65 -9.81 5.00
C LYS A 297 16.78 -10.21 5.97
N ALA A 298 17.40 -9.24 6.63
CA ALA A 298 18.43 -9.45 7.64
C ALA A 298 17.87 -9.82 9.03
N TYR A 299 16.54 -9.80 9.21
CA TYR A 299 15.90 -10.22 10.45
C TYR A 299 15.97 -11.75 10.56
N ARG A 300 16.87 -12.26 11.40
CA ARG A 300 16.99 -13.68 11.72
C ARG A 300 16.87 -13.85 13.21
N ASP A 301 16.02 -14.80 13.61
CA ASP A 301 15.93 -15.23 14.99
C ASP A 301 17.16 -16.09 15.29
N VAL A 302 17.79 -15.86 16.44
CA VAL A 302 18.96 -16.64 16.88
C VAL A 302 18.48 -17.62 17.93
N GLU A 303 18.70 -18.90 17.67
CA GLU A 303 18.36 -19.97 18.61
C GLU A 303 19.61 -20.37 19.39
N GLY A 304 19.47 -20.50 20.71
CA GLY A 304 20.52 -20.95 21.60
C GLY A 304 19.94 -21.81 22.74
N GLU A 305 20.72 -22.76 23.23
CA GLU A 305 20.32 -23.57 24.37
C GLU A 305 20.59 -22.81 25.68
N LEU A 306 19.62 -22.81 26.61
CA LEU A 306 19.85 -22.26 27.95
C LEU A 306 20.16 -23.40 28.91
N SER A 307 21.45 -23.70 29.06
CA SER A 307 21.92 -24.78 29.95
C SER A 307 21.69 -24.50 31.45
N THR A 308 21.41 -23.25 31.81
CA THR A 308 21.25 -22.80 33.21
C THR A 308 19.84 -22.94 33.78
N PHE A 309 18.80 -23.16 32.95
CA PHE A 309 17.40 -23.09 33.39
C PHE A 309 16.61 -24.34 32.95
N VAL A 310 16.76 -25.43 33.71
CA VAL A 310 16.12 -26.75 33.50
C VAL A 310 16.60 -27.47 32.22
N ARG A 311 16.83 -28.79 32.32
CA ARG A 311 17.29 -29.63 31.20
C ARG A 311 16.32 -29.48 30.00
N ASP A 312 16.90 -29.30 28.81
CA ASP A 312 16.25 -29.24 27.49
C ASP A 312 15.35 -28.00 27.23
N THR A 313 15.86 -26.79 27.48
CA THR A 313 15.20 -25.54 27.07
C THR A 313 15.95 -24.84 25.93
N THR A 314 15.23 -24.56 24.83
CA THR A 314 15.72 -23.76 23.71
C THR A 314 15.21 -22.34 23.82
N VAL A 315 16.08 -21.37 23.56
CA VAL A 315 15.79 -19.94 23.62
C VAL A 315 15.86 -19.40 22.22
N ILE A 316 14.78 -18.77 21.79
CA ILE A 316 14.74 -18.02 20.54
C ILE A 316 14.83 -16.54 20.91
N VAL A 317 15.97 -15.91 20.62
CA VAL A 317 16.15 -14.48 20.77
C VAL A 317 15.83 -13.81 19.45
N LYS A 318 14.78 -12.99 19.47
CA LYS A 318 14.42 -12.14 18.33
C LYS A 318 15.28 -10.88 18.34
N PRO A 319 15.67 -10.32 17.18
CA PRO A 319 16.37 -9.03 17.08
C PRO A 319 15.67 -7.84 17.78
N GLU A 320 14.36 -7.95 18.05
CA GLU A 320 13.56 -7.00 18.83
C GLU A 320 13.84 -7.07 20.35
N GLY A 321 14.71 -7.99 20.80
CA GLY A 321 14.97 -8.26 22.22
C GLY A 321 13.92 -9.13 22.90
N THR A 322 12.91 -9.62 22.16
CA THR A 322 11.93 -10.57 22.70
C THR A 322 12.57 -11.96 22.80
N VAL A 323 12.61 -12.49 24.01
CA VAL A 323 13.14 -13.83 24.31
C VAL A 323 11.96 -14.80 24.44
N ILE A 324 11.95 -15.85 23.62
CA ILE A 324 10.94 -16.92 23.68
C ILE A 324 11.60 -18.18 24.20
N LEU A 325 11.08 -18.71 25.31
CA LEU A 325 11.53 -19.96 25.91
C LEU A 325 10.65 -21.10 25.41
N ASN A 326 11.24 -22.02 24.66
CA ASN A 326 10.61 -23.28 24.28
C ASN A 326 11.04 -24.36 25.26
N LYS A 327 10.11 -24.79 26.11
CA LYS A 327 10.30 -25.94 27.00
C LYS A 327 9.83 -27.19 26.26
N HIS A 328 10.73 -28.14 26.01
CA HIS A 328 10.31 -29.46 25.53
C HIS A 328 9.63 -30.21 26.67
N LYS A 329 8.28 -30.26 26.67
CA LYS A 329 7.55 -31.15 27.57
C LYS A 329 7.77 -32.59 27.11
N GLN A 330 8.45 -33.41 27.92
CA GLN A 330 8.45 -34.86 27.75
C GLN A 330 7.01 -35.37 27.79
N LYS A 331 6.58 -36.10 26.75
CA LYS A 331 5.29 -36.80 26.71
C LYS A 331 5.28 -37.83 27.84
N GLN A 332 4.31 -37.77 28.75
CA GLN A 332 4.08 -38.88 29.66
C GLN A 332 3.59 -40.11 28.88
N PRO A 333 4.12 -41.32 29.13
CA PRO A 333 3.59 -42.54 28.55
C PRO A 333 2.25 -42.88 29.21
N SER A 334 1.21 -43.10 28.39
CA SER A 334 -0.09 -43.62 28.82
C SER A 334 0.10 -45.00 29.48
N LYS A 335 -0.24 -45.12 30.78
CA LYS A 335 -0.30 -46.41 31.47
C LYS A 335 -1.34 -47.30 30.79
N LYS A 336 -0.88 -48.40 30.19
CA LYS A 336 -1.72 -49.55 29.83
C LYS A 336 -2.27 -50.16 31.11
N ILE A 337 -3.59 -50.25 31.22
CA ILE A 337 -4.27 -51.07 32.24
C ILE A 337 -4.24 -52.50 31.70
N THR A 338 -3.37 -53.35 32.23
CA THR A 338 -3.46 -54.80 32.10
C THR A 338 -4.62 -55.28 32.96
N LYS A 339 -5.64 -55.86 32.34
CA LYS A 339 -6.59 -56.75 33.00
C LYS A 339 -5.90 -58.11 33.11
N GLU A 340 -5.67 -58.57 34.33
CA GLU A 340 -5.47 -60.00 34.61
C GLU A 340 -6.82 -60.58 35.01
N GLU A 341 -7.22 -61.63 34.30
CA GLU A 341 -8.38 -62.46 34.58
C GLU A 341 -7.97 -63.61 35.54
N THR A 342 -8.82 -63.80 36.56
CA THR A 342 -9.24 -65.08 37.19
C THR A 342 -8.21 -66.00 37.89
N GLU A 343 -8.42 -66.26 39.19
CA GLU A 343 -8.87 -67.56 39.76
C GLU A 343 -8.58 -67.65 41.28
N ASN A 344 -9.65 -67.55 42.10
CA ASN A 344 -10.04 -68.48 43.17
C ASN A 344 -11.10 -67.87 44.09
#